data_AF-A0A7Y3PSE6-F1
#
_entry.id   AF-A0A7Y3PSE6-F1
#
_cell.length_a   1.000
_cell.length_b   1.000
_cell.length_c   1.000
_cell.angle_alpha   90.00
_cell.angle_beta   90.00
_cell.angle_gamma   90.00
#
_symmetry.space_group_name_H-M   'P 1'
#
loop_
_entity.id
_entity.type
_entity.pdbx_description
1 polymer ?
#
loop_
_entity_poly.entity_id
_entity_poly.type
_entity_poly.pdbx_seq_one_letter_code
_entity_poly.pdbx_strand_id
1 'polypeptide(L)'
;MDDRRERVRAYAAERAVWSRLAGLLPDAEDRDQVQGCWDIGEQEGGLFHLVDRLFALGLSVDDVTRAELAAMASQWGVWDQLATDIVDLPGAQGKVRVVEGLEPVDADGTALVPWMRCERCGRVLALEHRRETWGGLSLSPVSYVVSVPDDAGTQLVFDAEGPDAVWRALEALTAVTAVTAVTAVTAVTATCRDAAATGGGPTRSPQE
;
A
#
# COMPACT_ATOMS: atom_id res chain seq x y z
N MET A 1 7.48 -23.52 -16.01
CA MET A 1 6.04 -23.20 -16.21
C MET A 1 5.95 -22.22 -17.37
N ASP A 2 4.86 -22.22 -18.11
CA ASP A 2 4.70 -21.40 -19.33
C ASP A 2 4.36 -19.95 -18.96
N ASP A 3 5.36 -19.07 -19.04
CA ASP A 3 5.31 -17.63 -18.67
C ASP A 3 4.09 -16.90 -19.27
N ARG A 4 3.73 -17.23 -20.52
CA ARG A 4 2.54 -16.68 -21.17
C ARG A 4 1.24 -17.02 -20.42
N ARG A 5 1.13 -18.24 -19.91
CA ARG A 5 -0.06 -18.70 -19.18
C ARG A 5 -0.19 -18.00 -17.84
N GLU A 6 0.92 -17.73 -17.19
CA GLU A 6 0.97 -16.99 -15.93
C GLU A 6 0.51 -15.54 -16.15
N ARG A 7 1.05 -14.86 -17.17
CA ARG A 7 0.61 -13.51 -17.54
C ARG A 7 -0.87 -13.42 -17.90
N VAL A 8 -1.41 -14.41 -18.62
CA VAL A 8 -2.85 -14.44 -18.93
C VAL A 8 -3.71 -14.60 -17.67
N ARG A 9 -3.25 -15.38 -16.69
CA ARG A 9 -3.96 -15.57 -15.42
C ARG A 9 -3.91 -14.30 -14.57
N ALA A 10 -2.74 -13.67 -14.46
CA ALA A 10 -2.54 -12.39 -13.80
C ALA A 10 -3.50 -11.32 -14.35
N TYR A 11 -3.48 -11.14 -15.67
CA TYR A 11 -4.36 -10.19 -16.35
C TYR A 11 -5.86 -10.47 -16.13
N ALA A 12 -6.27 -11.74 -16.13
CA ALA A 12 -7.67 -12.11 -15.86
C ALA A 12 -8.06 -11.87 -14.39
N ALA A 13 -7.15 -12.10 -13.44
CA ALA A 13 -7.38 -11.82 -12.02
C ALA A 13 -7.50 -10.31 -11.77
N GLU A 14 -6.61 -9.52 -12.36
CA GLU A 14 -6.66 -8.06 -12.29
C GLU A 14 -7.96 -7.52 -12.88
N ARG A 15 -8.38 -8.01 -14.05
CA ARG A 15 -9.67 -7.62 -14.65
C ARG A 15 -10.86 -7.90 -13.73
N ALA A 16 -10.83 -9.02 -12.99
CA ALA A 16 -11.89 -9.37 -12.06
C ALA A 16 -11.94 -8.41 -10.85
N VAL A 17 -10.78 -8.01 -10.34
CA VAL A 17 -10.67 -6.96 -9.30
C VAL A 17 -11.20 -5.65 -9.85
N TRP A 18 -10.75 -5.24 -11.03
CA TRP A 18 -11.19 -4.02 -11.71
C TRP A 18 -12.72 -3.95 -11.86
N SER A 19 -13.32 -5.01 -12.40
CA SER A 19 -14.77 -5.09 -12.60
C SER A 19 -15.55 -5.01 -11.28
N ARG A 20 -15.02 -5.62 -10.21
CA ARG A 20 -15.62 -5.55 -8.87
C ARG A 20 -15.53 -4.14 -8.29
N LEU A 21 -14.38 -3.48 -8.41
CA LEU A 21 -14.16 -2.12 -7.94
C LEU A 21 -15.04 -1.10 -8.68
N ALA A 22 -15.14 -1.21 -10.00
CA ALA A 22 -16.09 -0.43 -10.79
C ALA A 22 -17.53 -0.62 -10.27
N GLY A 23 -17.90 -1.86 -9.95
CA GLY A 23 -19.21 -2.22 -9.40
C GLY A 23 -19.59 -1.55 -8.06
N LEU A 24 -18.67 -0.85 -7.39
CA LEU A 24 -18.97 -0.02 -6.22
C LEU A 24 -19.79 1.22 -6.58
N LEU A 25 -19.69 1.70 -7.82
CA LEU A 25 -20.41 2.87 -8.28
C LEU A 25 -21.87 2.50 -8.59
N PRO A 26 -22.86 3.28 -8.09
CA PRO A 26 -24.27 2.97 -8.26
C PRO A 26 -24.75 3.25 -9.69
N ASP A 27 -24.21 4.30 -10.31
CA ASP A 27 -24.58 4.74 -11.65
C ASP A 27 -23.92 3.88 -12.74
N ALA A 28 -24.64 3.63 -13.84
CA ALA A 28 -24.13 2.79 -14.92
C ALA A 28 -23.12 3.51 -15.81
N GLU A 29 -23.29 4.82 -16.04
CA GLU A 29 -22.37 5.63 -16.84
C GLU A 29 -21.01 5.75 -16.14
N ASP A 30 -21.02 6.00 -14.83
CA ASP A 30 -19.81 5.99 -14.00
C ASP A 30 -19.08 4.62 -14.09
N ARG A 31 -19.81 3.51 -14.02
CA ARG A 31 -19.24 2.15 -14.19
C ARG A 31 -18.65 1.93 -15.58
N ASP A 32 -19.37 2.34 -16.62
CA ASP A 32 -18.96 2.19 -18.01
C ASP A 32 -17.72 3.03 -18.31
N GLN A 33 -17.58 4.21 -17.68
CA GLN A 33 -16.39 5.05 -17.78
C GLN A 33 -15.16 4.36 -17.17
N VAL A 34 -15.28 3.80 -15.95
CA VAL A 34 -14.19 3.02 -15.32
C VAL A 34 -13.83 1.80 -16.18
N GLN A 35 -14.81 1.08 -16.71
CA GLN A 35 -14.56 -0.10 -17.56
C GLN A 35 -13.95 0.27 -18.91
N GLY A 36 -14.38 1.38 -19.51
CA GLY A 36 -13.85 1.90 -20.76
C GLY A 36 -12.35 2.23 -20.66
N CYS A 37 -11.92 2.82 -19.55
CA CYS A 37 -10.50 3.04 -19.25
C CYS A 37 -9.68 1.74 -19.26
N TRP A 38 -10.19 0.67 -18.64
CA TRP A 38 -9.53 -0.64 -18.69
C TRP A 38 -9.41 -1.20 -20.11
N ASP A 39 -10.49 -1.10 -20.89
CA ASP A 39 -10.55 -1.69 -22.23
C ASP A 39 -9.58 -1.04 -23.22
N ILE A 40 -9.18 0.21 -22.98
CA ILE A 40 -8.23 0.96 -23.82
C ILE A 40 -6.81 1.07 -23.25
N GLY A 41 -6.56 0.53 -22.04
CA GLY A 41 -5.25 0.60 -21.38
C GLY A 41 -4.95 1.93 -20.69
N GLU A 42 -5.98 2.60 -20.16
CA GLU A 42 -5.91 3.87 -19.42
C GLU A 42 -6.31 3.66 -17.96
N GLN A 43 -5.69 2.68 -17.29
CA GLN A 43 -6.05 2.26 -15.94
C GLN A 43 -5.85 3.38 -14.91
N GLU A 44 -4.84 4.23 -15.07
CA GLU A 44 -4.62 5.40 -14.22
C GLU A 44 -5.86 6.30 -14.21
N GLY A 45 -6.36 6.67 -15.41
CA GLY A 45 -7.56 7.49 -15.57
C GLY A 45 -8.82 6.83 -15.00
N GLY A 46 -8.94 5.52 -15.15
CA GLY A 46 -10.05 4.75 -14.57
C GLY A 46 -10.04 4.77 -13.03
N LEU A 47 -8.86 4.70 -12.41
CA LEU A 47 -8.71 4.80 -10.96
C LEU A 47 -9.01 6.20 -10.43
N PHE A 48 -8.50 7.23 -11.09
CA PHE A 48 -8.84 8.62 -10.76
C PHE A 48 -10.34 8.84 -10.78
N HIS A 49 -11.02 8.39 -11.84
CA HIS A 49 -12.46 8.51 -11.93
C HIS A 49 -13.17 7.72 -10.83
N LEU A 50 -12.79 6.46 -10.60
CA LEU A 50 -13.41 5.64 -9.55
C LEU A 50 -13.31 6.29 -8.17
N VAL A 51 -12.12 6.73 -7.76
CA VAL A 51 -11.89 7.32 -6.44
C VAL A 51 -12.62 8.66 -6.30
N ASP A 52 -12.56 9.53 -7.31
CA ASP A 52 -13.30 10.80 -7.34
C ASP A 52 -14.81 10.57 -7.13
N ARG A 53 -15.40 9.60 -7.84
CA ARG A 53 -16.84 9.30 -7.73
C ARG A 53 -17.20 8.68 -6.38
N LEU A 54 -16.38 7.78 -5.84
CA LEU A 54 -16.59 7.24 -4.48
C LEU A 54 -16.57 8.35 -3.44
N PHE A 55 -15.62 9.28 -3.54
CA PHE A 55 -15.47 10.40 -2.62
C PHE A 55 -16.61 11.41 -2.75
N ALA A 56 -16.90 11.87 -3.97
CA ALA A 56 -17.95 12.86 -4.25
C ALA A 56 -19.35 12.38 -3.82
N LEU A 57 -19.61 11.08 -3.91
CA LEU A 57 -20.87 10.46 -3.49
C LEU A 57 -20.89 10.06 -2.01
N GLY A 58 -19.77 10.19 -1.29
CA GLY A 58 -19.65 9.77 0.11
C GLY A 58 -19.88 8.27 0.32
N LEU A 59 -19.49 7.45 -0.66
CA LEU A 59 -19.71 6.01 -0.62
C LEU A 59 -18.73 5.33 0.34
N SER A 60 -19.29 4.60 1.30
CA SER A 60 -18.51 3.86 2.29
C SER A 60 -17.83 2.65 1.65
N VAL A 61 -16.53 2.52 1.82
CA VAL A 61 -15.75 1.33 1.43
C VAL A 61 -15.18 0.65 2.67
N ASP A 62 -15.28 -0.68 2.71
CA ASP A 62 -14.66 -1.46 3.77
C ASP A 62 -13.13 -1.48 3.65
N ASP A 63 -12.46 -1.92 4.71
CA ASP A 63 -11.00 -1.96 4.79
C ASP A 63 -10.34 -2.81 3.70
N VAL A 64 -10.99 -3.91 3.30
CA VAL A 64 -10.45 -4.79 2.25
C VAL A 64 -10.49 -4.06 0.92
N THR A 65 -11.64 -3.50 0.57
CA THR A 65 -11.83 -2.72 -0.66
C THR A 65 -10.88 -1.52 -0.70
N ARG A 66 -10.68 -0.83 0.43
CA ARG A 66 -9.71 0.26 0.53
C ARG A 66 -8.27 -0.20 0.29
N ALA A 67 -7.88 -1.33 0.87
CA ALA A 67 -6.56 -1.91 0.63
C ALA A 67 -6.39 -2.34 -0.83
N GLU A 68 -7.44 -2.83 -1.48
CA GLU A 68 -7.42 -3.17 -2.91
C GLU A 68 -7.31 -1.93 -3.80
N LEU A 69 -8.01 -0.83 -3.46
CA LEU A 69 -7.86 0.46 -4.15
C LEU A 69 -6.43 0.99 -4.05
N ALA A 70 -5.86 0.94 -2.84
CA ALA A 70 -4.47 1.33 -2.61
C ALA A 70 -3.50 0.42 -3.38
N ALA A 71 -3.66 -0.90 -3.33
CA ALA A 71 -2.87 -1.86 -4.10
C ALA A 71 -2.89 -1.55 -5.61
N MET A 72 -4.08 -1.28 -6.15
CA MET A 72 -4.26 -0.93 -7.55
C MET A 72 -3.59 0.41 -7.89
N ALA A 73 -3.74 1.43 -7.03
CA ALA A 73 -3.10 2.73 -7.21
C ALA A 73 -1.55 2.62 -7.22
N SER A 74 -0.98 1.79 -6.34
CA SER A 74 0.46 1.53 -6.35
C SER A 74 0.91 0.77 -7.60
N GLN A 75 0.16 -0.24 -8.04
CA GLN A 75 0.49 -1.00 -9.25
C GLN A 75 0.55 -0.11 -10.49
N TRP A 76 -0.36 0.85 -10.59
CA TRP A 76 -0.46 1.78 -11.71
C TRP A 76 0.27 3.11 -11.47
N GLY A 77 1.11 3.20 -10.44
CA GLY A 77 1.97 4.37 -10.21
C GLY A 77 1.23 5.68 -9.89
N VAL A 78 0.00 5.59 -9.39
CA VAL A 78 -0.87 6.75 -9.05
C VAL A 78 -1.14 6.86 -7.54
N TRP A 79 -0.42 6.11 -6.72
CA TRP A 79 -0.58 6.15 -5.25
C TRP A 79 -0.33 7.55 -4.69
N ASP A 80 0.74 8.23 -5.10
CA ASP A 80 1.09 9.56 -4.58
C ASP A 80 0.00 10.62 -4.82
N GLN A 81 -0.80 10.44 -5.88
CA GLN A 81 -1.90 11.34 -6.23
C GLN A 81 -3.23 10.94 -5.56
N LEU A 82 -3.41 9.66 -5.22
CA LEU A 82 -4.68 9.13 -4.70
C LEU A 82 -4.65 8.77 -3.22
N ALA A 83 -3.48 8.77 -2.56
CA ALA A 83 -3.31 8.30 -1.20
C ALA A 83 -4.29 8.94 -0.22
N THR A 84 -4.38 10.28 -0.24
CA THR A 84 -5.24 11.03 0.67
C THR A 84 -6.71 10.70 0.46
N ASP A 85 -7.17 10.73 -0.79
CA ASP A 85 -8.57 10.44 -1.11
C ASP A 85 -8.95 9.00 -0.72
N ILE A 86 -8.08 8.02 -1.01
CA ILE A 86 -8.29 6.61 -0.64
C ILE A 86 -8.31 6.43 0.88
N VAL A 87 -7.42 7.12 1.62
CA VAL A 87 -7.39 7.07 3.10
C VAL A 87 -8.63 7.73 3.70
N ASP A 88 -9.13 8.81 3.09
CA ASP A 88 -10.24 9.60 3.61
C ASP A 88 -11.63 9.09 3.19
N LEU A 89 -11.72 8.11 2.27
CA LEU A 89 -13.00 7.48 1.95
C LEU A 89 -13.73 7.02 3.24
N PRO A 90 -15.06 7.15 3.34
CA PRO A 90 -15.76 6.70 4.53
C PRO A 90 -15.74 5.16 4.66
N GLY A 91 -15.97 4.64 5.87
CA GLY A 91 -16.18 3.20 6.08
C GLY A 91 -15.01 2.36 6.59
N ALA A 92 -13.88 2.99 6.96
CA ALA A 92 -12.72 2.28 7.50
C ALA A 92 -13.00 1.65 8.87
N GLN A 93 -13.55 0.44 8.88
CA GLN A 93 -13.77 -0.38 10.06
C GLN A 93 -13.34 -1.82 9.78
N GLY A 94 -12.19 -2.22 10.31
CA GLY A 94 -11.72 -3.58 10.10
C GLY A 94 -10.28 -3.81 10.53
N LYS A 95 -9.64 -4.74 9.82
CA LYS A 95 -8.36 -5.34 10.21
C LYS A 95 -7.19 -4.79 9.42
N VAL A 96 -7.42 -4.10 8.32
CA VAL A 96 -6.36 -3.61 7.44
C VAL A 96 -6.54 -2.12 7.30
N ARG A 97 -5.57 -1.38 7.83
CA ARG A 97 -5.56 0.05 7.77
C ARG A 97 -4.60 0.49 6.67
N VAL A 98 -5.13 1.21 5.68
CA VAL A 98 -4.33 1.98 4.73
C VAL A 98 -3.94 3.29 5.41
N VAL A 99 -2.67 3.67 5.26
CA VAL A 99 -2.09 4.86 5.90
C VAL A 99 -1.25 5.63 4.89
N GLU A 100 -1.24 6.94 5.03
CA GLU A 100 -0.39 7.83 4.25
C GLU A 100 0.55 8.65 5.15
N GLY A 101 1.58 9.25 4.55
CA GLY A 101 2.45 10.21 5.24
C GLY A 101 3.33 9.62 6.35
N LEU A 102 3.56 8.30 6.36
CA LEU A 102 4.51 7.71 7.28
C LEU A 102 5.94 8.03 6.87
N GLU A 103 6.75 8.45 7.84
CA GLU A 103 8.17 8.73 7.62
C GLU A 103 8.88 7.46 7.13
N PRO A 104 9.64 7.55 6.01
CA PRO A 104 10.42 6.43 5.53
C PRO A 104 11.46 5.99 6.55
N VAL A 105 11.70 4.67 6.62
CA VAL A 105 12.80 4.11 7.40
C VAL A 105 13.98 3.87 6.46
N ASP A 106 15.05 4.62 6.64
CA ASP A 106 16.29 4.42 5.89
C ASP A 106 16.96 3.09 6.28
N ALA A 107 17.33 2.30 5.28
CA ALA A 107 18.05 1.04 5.44
C ALA A 107 19.07 0.87 4.29
N ASP A 108 20.36 0.98 4.58
CA ASP A 108 21.45 0.63 3.64
C ASP A 108 21.32 1.18 2.21
N GLY A 109 20.87 2.43 2.05
CA GLY A 109 20.71 3.09 0.75
C GLY A 109 19.36 2.86 0.06
N THR A 110 18.45 2.14 0.71
CA THR A 110 17.03 2.09 0.39
C THR A 110 16.20 2.78 1.47
N ALA A 111 14.96 3.12 1.14
CA ALA A 111 13.99 3.70 2.04
C ALA A 111 12.73 2.82 2.06
N LEU A 112 12.33 2.36 3.23
CA LEU A 112 11.09 1.60 3.41
C LEU A 112 9.95 2.56 3.76
N VAL A 113 8.92 2.61 2.91
CA VAL A 113 7.75 3.47 3.10
C VAL A 113 6.54 2.61 3.47
N PRO A 114 6.13 2.57 4.74
CA PRO A 114 4.96 1.80 5.15
C PRO A 114 3.67 2.49 4.71
N TRP A 115 2.69 1.71 4.24
CA TRP A 115 1.45 2.26 3.69
C TRP A 115 0.20 1.39 3.95
N MET A 116 0.39 0.16 4.46
CA MET A 116 -0.71 -0.61 5.05
C MET A 116 -0.27 -1.35 6.31
N ARG A 117 -1.20 -1.53 7.25
CA ARG A 117 -0.99 -2.30 8.47
C ARG A 117 -2.17 -3.21 8.74
N CYS A 118 -1.89 -4.45 9.12
CA CYS A 118 -2.90 -5.32 9.71
C CYS A 118 -3.01 -5.02 11.22
N GLU A 119 -4.11 -4.40 11.64
CA GLU A 119 -4.38 -4.07 13.05
C GLU A 119 -4.58 -5.32 13.92
N ARG A 120 -4.96 -6.45 13.32
CA ARG A 120 -5.16 -7.70 14.06
C ARG A 120 -3.84 -8.39 14.42
N CYS A 121 -2.96 -8.59 13.45
CA CYS A 121 -1.73 -9.35 13.64
C CYS A 121 -0.49 -8.48 13.78
N GLY A 122 -0.57 -7.17 13.53
CA GLY A 122 0.54 -6.23 13.67
C GLY A 122 1.50 -6.19 12.47
N ARG A 123 1.22 -6.95 11.41
CA ARG A 123 2.02 -6.89 10.17
C ARG A 123 1.91 -5.53 9.51
N VAL A 124 2.99 -5.12 8.87
CA VAL A 124 3.06 -3.89 8.07
C VAL A 124 3.51 -4.25 6.67
N LEU A 125 2.84 -3.69 5.67
CA LEU A 125 3.26 -3.71 4.29
C LEU A 125 3.90 -2.35 3.95
N ALA A 126 5.14 -2.42 3.48
CA ALA A 126 5.93 -1.27 3.04
C ALA A 126 6.38 -1.45 1.59
N LEU A 127 6.60 -0.33 0.90
CA LEU A 127 7.27 -0.29 -0.39
C LEU A 127 8.71 0.17 -0.19
N GLU A 128 9.64 -0.70 -0.52
CA GLU A 128 11.06 -0.40 -0.56
C GLU A 128 11.37 0.40 -1.81
N HIS A 129 12.02 1.55 -1.62
CA HIS A 129 12.50 2.38 -2.69
C HIS A 129 14.01 2.46 -2.68
N ARG A 130 14.62 2.34 -3.86
CA ARG A 130 16.02 2.67 -4.06
C ARG A 130 16.13 4.17 -4.32
N ARG A 131 17.03 4.82 -3.59
CA ARG A 131 17.38 6.21 -3.86
C ARG A 131 18.19 6.28 -5.14
N GLU A 132 17.67 6.96 -6.14
CA GLU A 132 18.41 7.13 -7.40
C GLU A 132 19.54 8.15 -7.20
N THR A 133 20.64 7.94 -7.92
CA THR A 133 21.84 8.77 -7.82
C THR A 133 21.71 10.07 -8.61
N TRP A 134 20.66 10.21 -9.42
CA TRP A 134 20.32 11.42 -10.19
C TRP A 134 19.01 12.02 -9.66
N GLY A 135 19.04 13.31 -9.32
CA GLY A 135 17.89 14.02 -8.75
C GLY A 135 17.55 13.50 -7.35
N GLY A 136 17.95 14.24 -6.30
CA GLY A 136 17.94 13.78 -4.90
C GLY A 136 16.59 13.35 -4.27
N LEU A 137 15.54 13.23 -5.08
CA LEU A 137 14.17 12.87 -4.75
C LEU A 137 13.61 11.72 -5.61
N SER A 138 14.35 11.19 -6.59
CA SER A 138 13.86 10.05 -7.38
C SER A 138 13.99 8.76 -6.57
N LEU A 139 12.84 8.20 -6.19
CA LEU A 139 12.70 6.93 -5.47
C LEU A 139 12.07 5.92 -6.44
N SER A 140 12.81 4.89 -6.81
CA SER A 140 12.29 3.82 -7.66
C SER A 140 11.86 2.63 -6.80
N PRO A 141 10.63 2.13 -6.93
CA PRO A 141 10.17 0.98 -6.17
C PRO A 141 11.01 -0.25 -6.54
N VAL A 142 11.44 -0.99 -5.52
CA VAL A 142 12.27 -2.20 -5.68
C VAL A 142 11.50 -3.43 -5.23
N SER A 143 10.88 -3.35 -4.05
CA SER A 143 10.19 -4.50 -3.48
C SER A 143 9.05 -4.11 -2.55
N TYR A 144 8.03 -4.95 -2.49
CA TYR A 144 7.04 -4.92 -1.42
C TYR A 144 7.55 -5.77 -0.26
N VAL A 145 7.58 -5.19 0.94
CA VAL A 145 8.09 -5.83 2.16
C VAL A 145 6.97 -5.96 3.18
N VAL A 146 6.64 -7.19 3.57
CA VAL A 146 5.69 -7.48 4.66
C VAL A 146 6.47 -7.87 5.91
N SER A 147 6.40 -7.05 6.95
CA SER A 147 6.97 -7.39 8.25
C SER A 147 6.12 -8.44 8.96
N VAL A 148 6.78 -9.40 9.58
CA VAL A 148 6.17 -10.38 10.48
C VAL A 148 6.53 -10.00 11.91
N PRO A 149 5.55 -9.79 12.81
CA PRO A 149 5.81 -9.45 14.20
C PRO A 149 6.21 -10.71 14.96
N ASP A 150 7.46 -11.13 14.76
CA ASP A 150 8.14 -12.16 15.52
C ASP A 150 9.44 -11.58 16.15
N ASP A 151 10.02 -12.32 17.09
CA ASP A 151 11.26 -11.89 17.76
C ASP A 151 12.48 -11.91 16.83
N ALA A 152 12.36 -12.52 15.65
CA ALA A 152 13.43 -12.65 14.67
C ALA A 152 13.49 -11.47 13.69
N GLY A 153 12.43 -10.67 13.60
CA GLY A 153 12.32 -9.58 12.61
C GLY A 153 12.11 -10.10 11.20
N THR A 154 11.40 -11.23 11.03
CA THR A 154 11.20 -11.86 9.72
C THR A 154 10.47 -10.91 8.75
N GLN A 155 10.92 -10.90 7.50
CA GLN A 155 10.31 -10.15 6.41
C GLN A 155 10.02 -11.05 5.22
N LEU A 156 8.87 -10.84 4.58
CA LEU A 156 8.55 -11.42 3.28
C LEU A 156 8.75 -10.33 2.23
N VAL A 157 9.56 -10.63 1.21
CA VAL A 157 9.96 -9.67 0.18
C VAL A 157 9.45 -10.13 -1.18
N PHE A 158 8.78 -9.23 -1.90
CA PHE A 158 8.23 -9.47 -3.23
C PHE A 158 8.82 -8.43 -4.18
N ASP A 159 9.52 -8.88 -5.22
CA ASP A 159 10.07 -8.00 -6.26
C ASP A 159 8.95 -7.17 -6.90
N ALA A 160 9.09 -5.83 -6.90
CA ALA A 160 8.04 -4.93 -7.35
C ALA A 160 7.78 -5.00 -8.86
N GLU A 161 8.75 -5.44 -9.67
CA GLU A 161 8.59 -5.68 -11.11
C GLU A 161 7.94 -7.04 -11.41
N GLY A 162 7.79 -7.88 -10.40
CA GLY A 162 7.17 -9.19 -10.52
C GLY A 162 5.67 -9.11 -10.87
N PRO A 163 5.14 -10.11 -11.61
CA PRO A 163 3.71 -10.17 -11.87
C PRO A 163 2.93 -10.31 -10.56
N ASP A 164 1.84 -9.54 -10.44
CA ASP A 164 0.94 -9.52 -9.28
C ASP A 164 1.63 -9.23 -7.93
N ALA A 165 2.81 -8.61 -7.93
CA ALA A 165 3.64 -8.45 -6.73
C ALA A 165 2.89 -7.77 -5.57
N VAL A 166 2.19 -6.67 -5.84
CA VAL A 166 1.39 -5.94 -4.84
C VAL A 166 0.27 -6.82 -4.27
N TRP A 167 -0.37 -7.63 -5.10
CA TRP A 167 -1.48 -8.50 -4.70
C TRP A 167 -1.00 -9.64 -3.81
N ARG A 168 0.15 -10.24 -4.15
CA ARG A 168 0.80 -11.25 -3.31
C ARG A 168 1.23 -10.69 -1.97
N ALA A 169 1.73 -9.45 -1.95
CA ALA A 169 2.10 -8.77 -0.73
C ALA A 169 0.86 -8.45 0.14
N LEU A 170 -0.24 -8.00 -0.47
CA LEU A 170 -1.52 -7.79 0.21
C LEU A 170 -2.11 -9.10 0.76
N GLU A 171 -2.02 -10.19 0.00
CA GLU A 171 -2.41 -11.53 0.48
C GLU A 171 -1.57 -11.93 1.70
N ALA A 172 -0.25 -11.74 1.66
CA ALA A 172 0.63 -12.04 2.79
C ALA A 172 0.34 -11.17 4.02
N LEU A 173 0.00 -9.88 3.82
CA LEU A 173 -0.42 -8.98 4.89
C LEU A 173 -1.67 -9.50 5.60
N THR A 174 -2.63 -10.02 4.82
CA THR A 174 -3.97 -10.42 5.29
C THR A 174 -4.07 -11.90 5.68
N ALA A 175 -3.09 -12.72 5.31
CA ALA A 175 -3.04 -14.14 5.63
C ALA A 175 -3.14 -14.38 7.14
N VAL A 176 -4.08 -15.24 7.55
CA VAL A 176 -4.21 -15.66 8.95
C VAL A 176 -3.06 -16.61 9.27
N THR A 177 -2.07 -16.14 10.02
CA THR A 177 -1.10 -17.05 10.63
C THR A 177 -1.61 -17.51 11.98
N ALA A 178 -1.76 -18.82 12.15
CA ALA A 178 -1.64 -19.42 13.46
C ALA A 178 -0.21 -19.12 13.95
N VAL A 179 -0.08 -18.49 15.12
CA VAL A 179 1.23 -18.28 15.75
C VAL A 179 1.75 -19.65 16.17
N THR A 180 2.69 -20.20 15.41
CA THR A 180 3.52 -21.32 15.87
C THR A 180 4.95 -20.84 15.85
N ALA A 181 5.49 -20.56 17.04
CA ALA A 181 6.86 -20.13 17.24
C ALA A 181 7.84 -21.21 16.76
N VAL A 182 8.73 -20.87 15.84
CA VAL A 182 9.95 -21.64 15.56
C VAL A 182 11.12 -20.66 15.45
N THR A 183 12.09 -20.86 16.34
CA THR A 183 13.29 -20.05 16.51
C THR A 183 14.27 -20.26 15.36
N ALA A 184 14.74 -19.17 14.72
CA ALA A 184 16.11 -19.07 14.22
C ALA A 184 16.48 -17.59 13.95
N VAL A 185 17.67 -17.22 14.42
CA VAL A 185 18.24 -15.87 14.48
C VAL A 185 18.91 -15.49 13.16
N THR A 186 18.65 -14.30 12.64
CA THR A 186 19.69 -13.38 12.09
C THR A 186 19.13 -11.96 12.15
N ALA A 187 19.67 -11.14 13.06
CA ALA A 187 19.19 -9.78 13.31
C ALA A 187 19.83 -8.77 12.36
N VAL A 188 18.99 -7.96 11.69
CA VAL A 188 19.35 -6.61 11.25
C VAL A 188 18.41 -5.67 12.03
N THR A 189 18.95 -5.01 13.04
CA THR A 189 18.18 -4.11 13.91
C THR A 189 18.15 -2.70 13.33
N ALA A 190 17.01 -2.29 12.78
CA ALA A 190 16.64 -0.88 12.69
C ALA A 190 15.56 -0.60 13.75
N THR A 191 15.92 0.15 14.79
CA THR A 191 14.98 0.46 15.90
C THR A 191 14.20 1.72 15.55
N CYS A 192 12.91 1.59 15.25
CA CYS A 192 12.00 2.73 15.27
C CYS A 192 11.72 3.09 16.74
N ARG A 193 12.07 4.32 17.16
CA ARG A 193 11.76 4.82 18.49
C ARG A 193 10.65 5.85 18.36
N ASP A 194 9.53 5.61 19.04
CA ASP A 194 8.41 6.53 19.17
C ASP A 194 8.88 7.88 19.74
N ALA A 195 8.66 8.96 18.99
CA ALA A 195 8.77 10.32 19.50
C ALA A 195 7.43 10.74 20.12
N ALA A 196 7.16 10.29 21.34
CA ALA A 196 6.07 10.82 22.15
C ALA A 196 6.54 12.05 22.94
N ALA A 197 5.77 13.12 22.77
CA ALA A 197 5.85 14.43 23.39
C ALA A 197 6.31 14.47 24.86
N THR A 198 7.25 15.36 25.16
CA THR A 198 7.34 16.00 26.48
C THR A 198 7.41 17.51 26.29
N GLY A 199 6.41 18.19 26.83
CA GLY A 199 6.35 19.65 26.89
C GLY A 199 7.37 20.23 27.87
N GLY A 200 7.79 21.45 27.59
CA GLY A 200 8.57 22.31 28.49
C GLY A 200 8.42 23.75 28.03
N GLY A 201 7.74 24.56 28.84
CA GLY A 201 7.37 25.95 28.55
C GLY A 201 8.54 26.94 28.42
N PRO A 202 8.23 28.22 28.16
CA PRO A 202 9.20 29.20 27.70
C PRO A 202 9.98 29.83 28.86
N THR A 203 11.30 29.94 28.70
CA THR A 203 12.12 30.85 29.50
C THR A 203 12.77 31.91 28.62
N ARG A 204 12.53 33.16 29.01
CA ARG A 204 13.03 34.42 28.49
C ARG A 204 14.57 34.48 28.42
N SER A 205 15.08 35.11 27.35
CA SER A 205 16.09 36.20 27.24
C SER A 205 17.18 36.36 28.32
N PRO A 206 18.40 36.88 28.01
CA PRO A 206 18.59 38.08 27.17
C PRO A 206 19.81 38.13 26.24
N GLN A 207 19.78 39.22 25.47
CA GLN A 207 20.77 39.82 24.57
C GLN A 207 22.25 39.64 24.98
N GLU A 208 23.12 39.50 23.99
CA GLU A 208 24.09 40.53 23.55
C GLU A 208 24.35 40.37 22.03
#